data_AF-A0AAV3PW29-F1
#
_entry.id   AF-A0AAV3PW29-F1
#
_cell.length_a   1.000
_cell.length_b   1.000
_cell.length_c   1.000
_cell.angle_alpha   90.00
_cell.angle_beta   90.00
_cell.angle_gamma   90.00
#
_symmetry.space_group_name_H-M   'P 1'
#
loop_
_entity.id
_entity.type
_entity.pdbx_description
1 polymer ?
#
loop_
_entity_poly.entity_id
_entity_poly.type
_entity_poly.pdbx_seq_one_letter_code
_entity_poly.pdbx_strand_id
1 'polypeptide(L)'
;MKDHSIHSALHPFMHVSQEVSIPAQLWHQRLGHPSSDVLVSLANKQLILCNSTIDSHCNVCQSGKHIKQPFSASNSSYNAPFQLVLSDVWQSPISSPSGLKYYVIFIDAFTRYSWVYPLKRKSNTLQMFNQFYSMIKNIFKANLIMFQADEEVEFHKLESTFKANSIQYRYSCPGTPQQNEIVERKHRHIAEKLRCLLFQSQIPFTFWVKALNSTVFLINSLPSKSLQSVSPYYKLYGSNPYYTSPKIFGFLYYPNITKPIYNKYNPRS
;
A
#
# COMPACT_ATOMS: atom_id res chain seq x y z
N MET A 1 -61.24 -29.45 24.79
CA MET A 1 -60.31 -29.82 25.88
C MET A 1 -58.88 -29.73 25.39
N LYS A 2 -58.25 -28.58 25.62
CA LYS A 2 -56.86 -28.40 26.10
C LYS A 2 -56.68 -26.90 26.31
N ASP A 3 -56.41 -26.58 27.56
CA ASP A 3 -56.71 -25.31 28.20
C ASP A 3 -55.70 -24.20 27.89
N HIS A 4 -56.23 -23.00 27.75
CA HIS A 4 -55.53 -21.75 28.03
C HIS A 4 -55.38 -21.63 29.55
N SER A 5 -54.15 -21.40 30.03
CA SER A 5 -53.95 -20.76 31.34
C SER A 5 -52.69 -19.91 31.31
N ILE A 6 -52.95 -18.61 31.21
CA ILE A 6 -52.04 -17.53 31.58
C ILE A 6 -52.22 -17.37 33.10
N HIS A 7 -51.19 -17.63 33.89
CA HIS A 7 -51.12 -17.06 35.23
C HIS A 7 -49.69 -16.61 35.55
N SER A 8 -49.66 -15.32 35.85
CA SER A 8 -48.58 -14.49 36.36
C SER A 8 -48.05 -14.90 37.73
N ALA A 9 -46.87 -14.34 38.01
CA ALA A 9 -46.20 -14.17 39.30
C ALA A 9 -45.24 -15.28 39.72
N LEU A 10 -43.94 -14.95 39.71
CA LEU A 10 -43.25 -14.54 40.93
C LEU A 10 -41.84 -14.05 40.55
N HIS A 11 -41.61 -12.75 40.74
CA HIS A 11 -40.27 -12.17 40.82
C HIS A 11 -39.55 -12.78 42.03
N PRO A 12 -38.33 -13.31 41.90
CA PRO A 12 -37.48 -13.53 43.05
C PRO A 12 -37.03 -12.16 43.56
N PHE A 13 -37.34 -11.90 44.83
CA PHE A 13 -36.84 -10.78 45.62
C PHE A 13 -35.36 -10.51 45.33
N MET A 14 -35.08 -9.38 44.70
CA MET A 14 -33.75 -8.79 44.71
C MET A 14 -33.45 -8.39 46.16
N HIS A 15 -32.54 -9.13 46.79
CA HIS A 15 -31.83 -8.60 47.94
C HIS A 15 -31.20 -7.26 47.52
N VAL A 16 -31.62 -6.19 48.18
CA VAL A 16 -30.94 -4.90 48.15
C VAL A 16 -29.59 -5.10 48.83
N SER A 17 -28.61 -5.57 48.06
CA SER A 17 -27.21 -5.37 48.37
C SER A 17 -26.92 -3.90 48.12
N GLN A 18 -26.48 -3.17 49.16
CA GLN A 18 -25.88 -1.85 49.02
C GLN A 18 -25.00 -1.85 47.76
N GLU A 19 -25.25 -0.94 46.84
CA GLU A 19 -24.48 -0.82 45.59
C GLU A 19 -23.05 -0.41 45.93
N VAL A 20 -22.21 -1.41 46.21
CA VAL A 20 -20.79 -1.20 46.45
C VAL A 20 -20.18 -0.78 45.13
N SER A 21 -19.85 0.50 45.01
CA SER A 21 -19.10 0.97 43.85
C SER A 21 -17.81 0.17 43.72
N ILE A 22 -17.59 -0.34 42.52
CA ILE A 22 -16.41 -1.13 42.18
C ILE A 22 -15.30 -0.18 41.68
N PRO A 23 -14.03 -0.37 42.06
CA PRO A 23 -12.92 0.44 41.55
C PRO A 23 -12.79 0.34 40.02
N ALA A 24 -12.41 1.45 39.38
CA ALA A 24 -12.18 1.53 37.92
C ALA A 24 -11.24 0.42 37.40
N GLN A 25 -10.20 0.09 38.16
CA GLN A 25 -9.24 -0.95 37.78
C GLN A 25 -9.89 -2.34 37.67
N LEU A 26 -10.87 -2.64 38.53
CA LEU A 26 -11.57 -3.92 38.48
C LEU A 26 -12.55 -3.96 37.30
N TRP A 27 -13.21 -2.83 36.99
CA TRP A 27 -14.01 -2.70 35.75
C TRP A 27 -13.16 -2.82 34.49
N HIS A 28 -11.98 -2.20 34.48
CA HIS A 28 -11.00 -2.30 33.40
C HIS A 28 -10.64 -3.78 33.14
N GLN A 29 -10.37 -4.58 34.17
CA GLN A 29 -10.08 -6.01 34.01
C GLN A 29 -11.30 -6.81 33.55
N ARG A 30 -12.47 -6.61 34.17
CA ARG A 30 -13.71 -7.36 33.86
C ARG A 30 -14.21 -7.16 32.43
N LEU A 31 -14.04 -5.95 31.89
CA LEU A 31 -14.53 -5.57 30.58
C LEU A 31 -13.50 -5.75 29.45
N GLY A 32 -12.40 -6.47 29.71
CA GLY A 32 -11.40 -6.78 28.69
C GLY A 32 -10.46 -5.62 28.36
N HIS A 33 -10.02 -4.90 29.39
CA HIS A 33 -9.03 -3.82 29.31
C HIS A 33 -9.44 -2.62 28.42
N PRO A 34 -10.68 -2.09 28.47
CA PRO A 34 -11.09 -0.93 27.68
C PRO A 34 -10.27 0.32 28.05
N SER A 35 -10.21 1.30 27.13
CA SER A 35 -9.55 2.58 27.42
C SER A 35 -10.28 3.35 28.52
N SER A 36 -9.59 4.32 29.13
CA SER A 36 -10.18 5.18 30.17
C SER A 36 -11.44 5.88 29.67
N ASP A 37 -11.41 6.41 28.45
CA ASP A 37 -12.56 7.10 27.84
C ASP A 37 -13.80 6.21 27.73
N VAL A 38 -13.62 4.92 27.45
CA VAL A 38 -14.72 3.96 27.37
C VAL A 38 -15.30 3.70 28.76
N LEU A 39 -14.49 3.53 29.80
CA LEU A 39 -15.01 3.38 31.17
C LEU A 39 -15.71 4.64 31.67
N VAL A 40 -15.15 5.83 31.39
CA VAL A 40 -15.79 7.12 31.70
C VAL A 40 -17.14 7.22 30.98
N SER A 41 -17.21 6.85 29.70
CA SER A 41 -18.48 6.84 28.96
C SER A 41 -19.50 5.87 29.56
N LEU A 42 -19.09 4.71 30.08
CA LEU A 42 -19.99 3.74 30.70
C LEU A 42 -20.49 4.22 32.07
N ALA A 43 -19.62 4.82 32.87
CA ALA A 43 -19.97 5.41 34.16
C ALA A 43 -20.94 6.60 34.00
N ASN A 44 -20.68 7.48 33.03
CA ASN A 44 -21.57 8.62 32.73
C ASN A 44 -22.96 8.19 32.26
N LYS A 45 -23.05 7.03 31.60
CA LYS A 45 -24.33 6.42 31.19
C LYS A 45 -24.99 5.60 32.29
N GLN A 46 -24.42 5.58 33.50
CA GLN A 46 -24.89 4.79 34.65
C GLN A 46 -24.99 3.28 34.35
N LEU A 47 -24.20 2.78 33.39
CA LEU A 47 -24.14 1.35 33.05
C LEU A 47 -23.18 0.57 33.96
N ILE A 48 -22.27 1.29 34.63
CA ILE A 48 -21.37 0.76 35.66
C ILE A 48 -21.29 1.74 36.83
N LEU A 49 -21.09 1.20 38.04
CA LEU A 49 -20.89 1.98 39.26
C LEU A 49 -19.40 2.03 39.57
N CYS A 50 -18.80 3.21 39.43
CA CYS A 50 -17.36 3.41 39.50
C CYS A 50 -17.00 4.70 40.26
N ASN A 51 -16.24 4.56 41.34
CA ASN A 51 -15.85 5.69 42.22
C ASN A 51 -14.45 6.26 41.94
N SER A 52 -13.68 5.69 41.01
CA SER A 52 -12.29 6.10 40.78
C SER A 52 -11.94 6.25 39.30
N THR A 53 -10.90 7.02 39.01
CA THR A 53 -10.24 7.10 37.70
C THR A 53 -9.24 5.95 37.54
N ILE A 54 -9.09 5.42 36.31
CA ILE A 54 -8.11 4.36 36.02
C ILE A 54 -6.68 4.89 36.21
N ASP A 55 -5.84 4.14 36.92
CA ASP A 55 -4.40 4.37 36.94
C ASP A 55 -3.80 3.99 35.57
N SER A 56 -2.97 4.86 34.99
CA SER A 56 -2.46 4.73 33.62
C SER A 56 -1.51 3.53 33.40
N HIS A 57 -1.20 2.76 34.44
CA HIS A 57 -0.17 1.73 34.43
C HIS A 57 -0.73 0.32 34.63
N CYS A 58 -1.47 -0.19 33.63
CA CYS A 58 -1.87 -1.61 33.59
C CYS A 58 -0.81 -2.45 32.86
N ASN A 59 -0.10 -3.33 33.57
CA ASN A 59 0.91 -4.23 33.01
C ASN A 59 0.36 -5.11 31.86
N VAL A 60 -0.90 -5.56 31.96
CA VAL A 60 -1.55 -6.37 30.90
C VAL A 60 -1.81 -5.52 29.65
N CYS A 61 -2.22 -4.26 29.80
CA CYS A 61 -2.34 -3.34 28.66
C CYS A 61 -0.99 -3.00 28.05
N GLN A 62 0.06 -2.84 28.86
CA GLN A 62 1.40 -2.66 28.34
C GLN A 62 1.82 -3.88 27.53
N SER A 63 1.71 -5.09 28.07
CA SER A 63 2.10 -6.29 27.30
C SER A 63 1.20 -6.58 26.09
N GLY A 64 -0.09 -6.31 26.18
CA GLY A 64 -1.09 -6.68 25.16
C GLY A 64 -1.45 -5.56 24.16
N LYS A 65 -1.19 -4.30 24.50
CA LYS A 65 -1.53 -3.11 23.69
C LYS A 65 -0.36 -2.15 23.50
N HIS A 66 0.86 -2.54 23.88
CA HIS A 66 2.04 -1.73 23.56
C HIS A 66 2.22 -1.66 22.04
N ILE A 67 1.93 -0.48 21.50
CA ILE A 67 2.21 -0.15 20.11
C ILE A 67 3.67 0.28 20.05
N LYS A 68 4.40 -0.25 19.07
CA LYS A 68 5.78 0.16 18.79
C LYS A 68 5.82 1.70 18.68
N GLN A 69 6.69 2.35 19.45
CA GLN A 69 6.80 3.81 19.41
C GLN A 69 6.98 4.29 17.96
N PRO A 70 6.39 5.43 17.58
CA PRO A 70 6.65 6.02 16.28
C PRO A 70 8.15 6.25 16.17
N PHE A 71 8.74 5.70 15.11
CA PHE A 71 10.16 5.83 14.89
C PHE A 71 10.54 7.30 14.68
N SER A 72 11.71 7.70 15.18
CA SER A 72 12.31 8.99 14.85
C SER A 72 12.37 9.16 13.33
N ALA A 73 11.97 10.33 12.83
CA ALA A 73 12.05 10.64 11.41
C ALA A 73 13.49 10.39 10.91
N SER A 74 13.63 9.65 9.82
CA SER A 74 14.93 9.38 9.23
C SER A 74 15.54 10.70 8.71
N ASN A 75 16.75 11.04 9.16
CA ASN A 75 17.52 12.20 8.68
C ASN A 75 18.06 12.05 7.24
N SER A 76 17.70 10.98 6.51
CA SER A 76 18.14 10.76 5.14
C SER A 76 17.31 11.57 4.15
N SER A 77 17.78 12.77 3.82
CA SER A 77 17.28 13.57 2.70
C SER A 77 18.12 13.31 1.44
N TYR A 78 17.46 12.96 0.35
CA TYR A 78 18.06 12.96 -1.00
C TYR A 78 17.73 14.29 -1.66
N ASN A 79 18.69 14.89 -2.36
CA ASN A 79 18.59 16.27 -2.86
C ASN A 79 18.56 16.35 -4.38
N ALA A 80 18.81 15.23 -5.08
CA ALA A 80 18.78 15.17 -6.54
C ALA A 80 18.26 13.82 -7.04
N PRO A 81 17.72 13.76 -8.28
CA PRO A 81 17.33 12.50 -8.91
C PRO A 81 18.52 11.55 -9.05
N PHE A 82 18.26 10.24 -8.98
CA PHE A 82 19.21 9.13 -9.13
C PHE A 82 20.32 9.06 -8.08
N GLN A 83 20.24 9.83 -6.99
CA GLN A 83 21.11 9.63 -5.83
C GLN A 83 20.84 8.27 -5.18
N LEU A 84 19.57 7.93 -4.97
CA LEU A 84 19.16 6.62 -4.48
C LEU A 84 17.96 6.12 -5.29
N VAL A 85 18.08 4.89 -5.82
CA VAL A 85 16.96 4.12 -6.31
C VAL A 85 16.66 2.98 -5.34
N LEU A 86 15.42 2.93 -4.88
CA LEU A 86 14.87 1.85 -4.06
C LEU A 86 14.18 0.83 -4.96
N SER A 87 14.29 -0.45 -4.64
CA SER A 87 13.76 -1.52 -5.46
C SER A 87 13.19 -2.67 -4.63
N ASP A 88 12.17 -3.33 -5.21
CA ASP A 88 11.58 -4.57 -4.70
C ASP A 88 10.95 -5.36 -5.87
N VAL A 89 10.77 -6.66 -5.68
CA VAL A 89 10.10 -7.56 -6.63
C VAL A 89 8.79 -8.04 -6.04
N TRP A 90 7.69 -7.60 -6.65
CA TRP A 90 6.37 -8.00 -6.22
C TRP A 90 5.84 -9.19 -7.03
N GLN A 91 5.06 -10.06 -6.37
CA GLN A 91 4.43 -11.22 -6.98
C GLN A 91 2.90 -11.09 -7.01
N SER A 92 2.32 -11.28 -8.20
CA SER A 92 0.88 -11.34 -8.40
C SER A 92 0.29 -12.68 -7.94
N PRO A 93 -0.90 -12.68 -7.30
CA PRO A 93 -1.64 -13.91 -7.04
C PRO A 93 -2.17 -14.54 -8.34
N ILE A 94 -2.33 -13.76 -9.41
CA ILE A 94 -2.91 -14.19 -10.69
C ILE A 94 -1.92 -13.89 -11.82
N SER A 95 -1.66 -14.89 -12.66
CA SER A 95 -0.87 -14.69 -13.89
C SER A 95 -1.68 -13.91 -14.93
N SER A 96 -1.02 -12.99 -15.63
CA SER A 96 -1.63 -12.34 -16.80
C SER A 96 -1.80 -13.32 -17.97
N PRO A 97 -2.61 -12.99 -19.00
CA PRO A 97 -2.77 -13.84 -20.20
C PRO A 97 -1.44 -14.15 -20.91
N SER A 98 -0.45 -13.26 -20.79
CA SER A 98 0.89 -13.46 -21.36
C SER A 98 1.86 -14.20 -20.43
N GLY A 99 1.39 -14.71 -19.29
CA GLY A 99 2.18 -15.45 -18.32
C GLY A 99 3.07 -14.60 -17.41
N LEU A 100 2.86 -13.27 -17.37
CA LEU A 100 3.55 -12.40 -16.41
C LEU A 100 2.97 -12.61 -15.02
N LYS A 101 3.83 -12.82 -14.03
CA LYS A 101 3.47 -13.16 -12.63
C LYS A 101 4.13 -12.23 -11.61
N TYR A 102 5.19 -11.53 -12.00
CA TYR A 102 5.93 -10.63 -11.12
C TYR A 102 6.02 -9.24 -11.74
N TYR A 103 6.42 -8.24 -10.95
CA TYR A 103 7.02 -7.03 -11.49
C TYR A 103 8.13 -6.56 -10.57
N VAL A 104 9.20 -6.01 -11.15
CA VAL A 104 10.19 -5.24 -10.38
C VAL A 104 9.80 -3.76 -10.43
N ILE A 105 9.91 -3.07 -9.29
CA ILE A 105 9.72 -1.63 -9.19
C ILE A 105 11.06 -0.96 -8.90
N PHE A 106 11.35 0.15 -9.60
CA PHE A 106 12.43 1.06 -9.26
C PHE A 106 11.83 2.40 -8.86
N ILE A 107 12.19 2.92 -7.69
CA ILE A 107 11.65 4.17 -7.15
C ILE A 107 12.81 5.11 -6.91
N ASP A 108 12.81 6.26 -7.57
CA ASP A 108 13.75 7.32 -7.23
C ASP A 108 13.37 7.95 -5.89
N ALA A 109 14.30 7.94 -4.93
CA ALA A 109 14.01 8.34 -3.55
C ALA A 109 13.73 9.84 -3.42
N PHE A 110 14.30 10.68 -4.29
CA PHE A 110 14.11 12.12 -4.28
C PHE A 110 12.77 12.54 -4.91
N THR A 111 12.56 12.15 -6.17
CA THR A 111 11.39 12.53 -6.97
C THR A 111 10.16 11.68 -6.67
N ARG A 112 10.32 10.53 -6.00
CA ARG A 112 9.29 9.49 -5.82
C ARG A 112 8.75 8.90 -7.12
N TYR A 113 9.39 9.20 -8.26
CA TYR A 113 9.03 8.65 -9.56
C TYR A 113 9.26 7.14 -9.55
N SER A 114 8.31 6.39 -10.08
CA SER A 114 8.31 4.94 -10.04
C SER A 114 8.29 4.36 -11.44
N TRP A 115 9.21 3.45 -11.74
CA TRP A 115 9.21 2.62 -12.93
C TRP A 115 8.83 1.19 -12.54
N VAL A 116 7.96 0.55 -13.32
CA VAL A 116 7.56 -0.85 -13.10
C VAL A 116 7.82 -1.66 -14.36
N TYR A 117 8.37 -2.85 -14.18
CA TYR A 117 8.68 -3.77 -15.26
C TYR A 117 8.02 -5.13 -14.96
N PRO A 118 6.92 -5.48 -15.64
CA PRO A 118 6.29 -6.79 -15.51
C PRO A 118 7.22 -7.93 -15.98
N LEU A 119 7.27 -9.02 -15.24
CA LEU A 119 8.18 -10.16 -15.45
C LEU A 119 7.43 -11.50 -15.46
N LYS A 120 7.95 -12.46 -16.24
CA LYS A 120 7.52 -13.87 -16.19
C LYS A 120 8.21 -14.62 -15.04
N ARG A 121 9.51 -14.38 -14.84
CA ARG A 121 10.34 -14.98 -13.78
C ARG A 121 11.05 -13.88 -13.01
N LYS A 122 11.28 -14.09 -11.70
CA LYS A 122 12.09 -13.18 -10.86
C LYS A 122 13.49 -12.95 -11.46
N SER A 123 14.08 -13.96 -12.11
CA SER A 123 15.39 -13.86 -12.75
C SER A 123 15.50 -12.87 -13.91
N ASN A 124 14.38 -12.38 -14.44
CA ASN A 124 14.39 -11.33 -15.46
C ASN A 124 14.70 -9.93 -14.88
N THR A 125 14.78 -9.78 -13.56
CA THR A 125 15.13 -8.51 -12.88
C THR A 125 16.46 -7.94 -13.36
N LEU A 126 17.48 -8.78 -13.56
CA LEU A 126 18.80 -8.32 -14.03
C LEU A 126 18.72 -7.62 -15.39
N GLN A 127 17.98 -8.21 -16.33
CA GLN A 127 17.80 -7.63 -17.66
C GLN A 127 17.08 -6.28 -17.58
N MET A 128 16.04 -6.18 -16.76
CA MET A 128 15.28 -4.94 -16.59
C MET A 128 16.12 -3.86 -15.92
N PHE A 129 16.95 -4.22 -14.94
CA PHE A 129 17.88 -3.28 -14.32
C PHE A 129 18.86 -2.72 -15.36
N ASN A 130 19.46 -3.54 -16.22
CA ASN A 130 20.40 -3.06 -17.23
C ASN A 130 19.73 -2.08 -18.22
N GLN A 131 18.48 -2.34 -18.61
CA GLN A 131 17.69 -1.42 -19.44
C GLN A 131 17.41 -0.10 -18.70
N PHE A 132 17.00 -0.19 -17.44
CA PHE A 132 16.75 0.96 -16.57
C PHE A 132 18.01 1.82 -16.36
N TYR A 133 19.14 1.19 -16.06
CA TYR A 133 20.42 1.87 -15.88
C TYR A 133 20.90 2.53 -17.18
N SER A 134 20.75 1.86 -18.33
CA SER A 134 21.02 2.46 -19.64
C SER A 134 20.15 3.68 -19.90
N MET A 135 18.86 3.64 -19.55
CA MET A 135 17.96 4.80 -19.64
C MET A 135 18.47 5.97 -18.77
N ILE A 136 18.89 5.72 -17.52
CA ILE A 136 19.45 6.76 -16.64
C ILE A 136 20.65 7.44 -17.30
N LYS A 137 21.60 6.64 -17.82
CA LYS A 137 22.82 7.16 -18.45
C LYS A 137 22.53 7.93 -19.74
N ASN A 138 21.64 7.41 -20.58
CA ASN A 138 21.49 7.90 -21.95
C ASN A 138 20.42 8.98 -22.10
N ILE A 139 19.28 8.83 -21.43
CA ILE A 139 18.16 9.77 -21.53
C ILE A 139 18.31 10.88 -20.50
N PHE A 140 18.55 10.53 -19.23
CA PHE A 140 18.67 11.52 -18.17
C PHE A 140 20.07 12.13 -18.03
N LYS A 141 21.06 11.57 -18.74
CA LYS A 141 22.48 11.98 -18.64
C LYS A 141 22.97 12.02 -17.19
N ALA A 142 22.46 11.12 -16.36
CA ALA A 142 22.74 11.05 -14.93
C ALA A 142 23.48 9.75 -14.59
N ASN A 143 24.04 9.70 -13.39
CA ASN A 143 24.64 8.49 -12.82
C ASN A 143 23.82 8.04 -11.62
N LEU A 144 23.57 6.74 -11.52
CA LEU A 144 23.00 6.15 -10.32
C LEU A 144 24.09 6.03 -9.26
N ILE A 145 23.92 6.67 -8.09
CA ILE A 145 24.94 6.65 -7.03
C ILE A 145 24.72 5.44 -6.11
N MET A 146 23.49 5.26 -5.62
CA MET A 146 23.13 4.22 -4.67
C MET A 146 21.92 3.45 -5.16
N PHE A 147 21.94 2.15 -4.92
CA PHE A 147 20.81 1.26 -5.14
C PHE A 147 20.49 0.55 -3.83
N GLN A 148 19.22 0.48 -3.44
CA GLN A 148 18.80 -0.21 -2.23
C GLN A 148 17.68 -1.20 -2.55
N ALA A 149 17.86 -2.44 -2.11
CA ALA A 149 16.88 -3.51 -2.22
C ALA A 149 17.07 -4.52 -1.09
N ASP A 150 16.05 -5.37 -0.90
CA ASP A 150 16.13 -6.51 0.01
C ASP A 150 17.15 -7.53 -0.49
N GLU A 151 17.61 -8.42 0.41
CA GLU A 151 18.52 -9.53 0.13
C GLU A 151 17.86 -10.65 -0.71
N GLU A 152 17.17 -10.30 -1.79
CA GLU A 152 16.70 -11.28 -2.76
C GLU A 152 17.84 -11.74 -3.68
N VAL A 153 17.85 -13.04 -3.98
CA VAL A 153 18.81 -13.71 -4.89
C VAL A 153 19.00 -12.98 -6.22
N GLU A 154 17.95 -12.34 -6.73
CA GLU A 154 18.03 -11.64 -8.02
C GLU A 154 18.82 -10.34 -7.96
N PHE A 155 18.87 -9.66 -6.82
CA PHE A 155 19.67 -8.45 -6.65
C PHE A 155 21.15 -8.78 -6.37
N HIS A 156 21.46 -9.94 -5.77
CA HIS A 156 22.85 -10.40 -5.65
C HIS A 156 23.53 -10.58 -7.02
N LYS A 157 22.79 -11.02 -8.04
CA LYS A 157 23.30 -11.13 -9.41
C LYS A 157 23.70 -9.78 -10.02
N LEU A 158 23.21 -8.67 -9.47
CA LEU A 158 23.56 -7.31 -9.91
C LEU A 158 24.82 -6.76 -9.25
N GLU A 159 25.36 -7.40 -8.21
CA GLU A 159 26.54 -6.89 -7.50
C GLU A 159 27.75 -6.66 -8.41
N SER A 160 27.99 -7.55 -9.37
CA SER A 160 29.07 -7.39 -10.36
C SER A 160 28.84 -6.14 -11.23
N THR A 161 27.58 -5.90 -11.62
CA THR A 161 27.20 -4.71 -12.40
C THR A 161 27.34 -3.45 -11.56
N PHE A 162 26.94 -3.49 -10.29
CA PHE A 162 27.09 -2.37 -9.37
C PHE A 162 28.57 -2.01 -9.16
N LYS A 163 29.43 -3.01 -8.89
CA LYS A 163 30.88 -2.82 -8.75
C LYS A 163 31.50 -2.24 -10.02
N ALA A 164 31.16 -2.77 -11.19
CA ALA A 164 31.68 -2.29 -12.48
C ALA A 164 31.27 -0.82 -12.78
N ASN A 165 30.15 -0.36 -12.23
CA ASN A 165 29.61 0.97 -12.48
C ASN A 165 29.76 1.93 -11.29
N SER A 166 30.51 1.54 -10.25
CA SER A 166 30.67 2.33 -9.01
C SER A 166 29.36 2.71 -8.33
N ILE A 167 28.35 1.81 -8.41
CA ILE A 167 27.06 1.99 -7.73
C ILE A 167 27.17 1.36 -6.34
N GLN A 168 26.88 2.12 -5.30
CA GLN A 168 26.85 1.59 -3.94
C GLN A 168 25.56 0.81 -3.71
N TYR A 169 25.67 -0.51 -3.51
CA TYR A 169 24.55 -1.34 -3.14
C TYR A 169 24.30 -1.31 -1.63
N ARG A 170 23.06 -1.06 -1.22
CA ARG A 170 22.60 -1.03 0.17
C ARG A 170 21.56 -2.10 0.39
N TYR A 171 21.77 -2.94 1.39
CA TYR A 171 20.78 -3.91 1.82
C TYR A 171 19.80 -3.26 2.77
N SER A 172 18.51 -3.42 2.53
CA SER A 172 17.48 -3.13 3.54
C SER A 172 17.49 -4.23 4.60
N CYS A 173 17.63 -3.83 5.87
CA CYS A 173 17.65 -4.80 6.96
C CYS A 173 16.21 -5.28 7.27
N PRO A 174 15.96 -6.62 7.33
CA PRO A 174 14.68 -7.15 7.73
C PRO A 174 14.21 -6.58 9.07
N GLY A 175 12.98 -6.06 9.11
CA GLY A 175 12.41 -5.51 10.35
C GLY A 175 12.82 -4.07 10.68
N THR A 176 13.44 -3.33 9.74
CA THR A 176 13.63 -1.87 9.80
C THR A 176 12.57 -1.15 8.95
N PRO A 177 11.41 -0.76 9.53
CA PRO A 177 10.29 -0.27 8.73
C PRO A 177 10.63 1.00 7.97
N GLN A 178 11.55 1.85 8.48
CA GLN A 178 11.88 3.12 7.86
C GLN A 178 12.64 2.97 6.53
N GLN A 179 13.49 1.94 6.40
CA GLN A 179 14.30 1.74 5.19
C GLN A 179 13.44 1.27 4.01
N ASN A 180 12.44 0.43 4.28
CA ASN A 180 11.52 -0.11 3.27
C ASN A 180 10.17 0.61 3.18
N GLU A 181 9.90 1.56 4.08
CA GLU A 181 8.60 2.23 4.18
C GLU A 181 8.15 2.86 2.86
N ILE A 182 9.09 3.39 2.08
CA ILE A 182 8.81 4.06 0.81
C ILE A 182 8.31 3.04 -0.21
N VAL A 183 8.98 1.89 -0.30
CA VAL A 183 8.66 0.83 -1.26
C VAL A 183 7.37 0.15 -0.87
N GLU A 184 7.21 -0.20 0.41
CA GLU A 184 5.98 -0.80 0.95
C GLU A 184 4.75 0.11 0.73
N ARG A 185 4.86 1.40 1.09
CA ARG A 185 3.78 2.36 0.84
C ARG A 185 3.48 2.51 -0.65
N LYS A 186 4.50 2.47 -1.49
CA LYS A 186 4.31 2.53 -2.95
C LYS A 186 3.56 1.30 -3.47
N HIS A 187 3.92 0.09 -3.03
CA HIS A 187 3.18 -1.13 -3.39
C HIS A 187 1.72 -1.06 -2.96
N ARG A 188 1.44 -0.62 -1.74
CA ARG A 188 0.08 -0.43 -1.24
C ARG A 188 -0.72 0.54 -2.12
N HIS A 189 -0.14 1.71 -2.40
CA HIS A 189 -0.76 2.74 -3.24
C HIS A 189 -1.02 2.26 -4.67
N ILE A 190 -0.08 1.51 -5.27
CA ILE A 190 -0.27 0.88 -6.57
C ILE A 190 -1.42 -0.13 -6.52
N ALA A 191 -1.44 -1.02 -5.52
CA ALA A 191 -2.44 -2.07 -5.41
C ALA A 191 -3.86 -1.49 -5.24
N GLU A 192 -4.02 -0.44 -4.44
CA GLU A 192 -5.30 0.26 -4.24
C GLU A 192 -5.81 0.86 -5.55
N LYS A 193 -5.01 1.69 -6.23
CA LYS A 193 -5.42 2.32 -7.50
C LYS A 193 -5.64 1.29 -8.61
N LEU A 194 -4.80 0.26 -8.71
CA LEU A 194 -4.93 -0.81 -9.68
C LEU A 194 -6.28 -1.53 -9.52
N ARG A 195 -6.67 -1.85 -8.27
CA ARG A 195 -7.98 -2.44 -7.99
C ARG A 195 -9.12 -1.51 -8.40
N CYS A 196 -9.03 -0.21 -8.07
CA CYS A 196 -10.04 0.77 -8.49
C CYS A 196 -10.21 0.77 -10.02
N LEU A 197 -9.12 0.78 -10.79
CA LEU A 197 -9.18 0.75 -12.25
C LEU A 197 -9.88 -0.50 -12.77
N LEU A 198 -9.50 -1.68 -12.25
CA LEU A 198 -10.07 -2.95 -12.69
C LEU A 198 -11.56 -3.07 -12.33
N PHE A 199 -11.94 -2.68 -11.11
CA PHE A 199 -13.33 -2.70 -10.67
C PHE A 199 -14.20 -1.74 -11.49
N GLN A 200 -13.73 -0.52 -11.72
CA GLN A 200 -14.46 0.46 -12.52
C GLN A 200 -14.64 0.00 -13.96
N SER A 201 -13.61 -0.60 -14.57
CA SER A 201 -13.67 -1.06 -15.96
C SER A 201 -14.39 -2.39 -16.14
N GLN A 202 -14.69 -3.13 -15.06
CA GLN A 202 -15.24 -4.49 -15.10
C GLN A 202 -14.41 -5.46 -15.96
N ILE A 203 -13.09 -5.23 -16.01
CA ILE A 203 -12.16 -6.08 -16.77
C ILE A 203 -11.63 -7.17 -15.84
N PRO A 204 -11.45 -8.42 -16.31
CA PRO A 204 -10.89 -9.50 -15.50
C PRO A 204 -9.54 -9.13 -14.86
N PHE A 205 -9.30 -9.60 -13.64
CA PHE A 205 -8.05 -9.36 -12.90
C PHE A 205 -6.79 -9.90 -13.60
N THR A 206 -6.94 -10.81 -14.56
CA THR A 206 -5.82 -11.26 -15.41
C THR A 206 -5.17 -10.11 -16.18
N PHE A 207 -5.91 -9.02 -16.47
CA PHE A 207 -5.36 -7.82 -17.11
C PHE A 207 -4.63 -6.85 -16.15
N TRP A 208 -4.27 -7.31 -14.95
CA TRP A 208 -3.57 -6.49 -13.95
C TRP A 208 -2.31 -5.80 -14.48
N VAL A 209 -1.61 -6.37 -15.46
CA VAL A 209 -0.42 -5.74 -16.06
C VAL A 209 -0.76 -4.43 -16.78
N LYS A 210 -1.87 -4.39 -17.53
CA LYS A 210 -2.33 -3.16 -18.20
C LYS A 210 -2.79 -2.13 -17.16
N ALA A 211 -3.49 -2.59 -16.13
CA ALA A 211 -3.93 -1.75 -15.03
C ALA A 211 -2.74 -1.20 -14.21
N LEU A 212 -1.69 -2.00 -14.03
CA LEU A 212 -0.45 -1.61 -13.36
C LEU A 212 0.23 -0.47 -14.10
N ASN A 213 0.47 -0.62 -15.41
CA ASN A 213 1.12 0.43 -16.20
C ASN A 213 0.31 1.74 -16.17
N SER A 214 -1.02 1.64 -16.30
CA SER A 214 -1.92 2.79 -16.20
C SER A 214 -1.87 3.43 -14.81
N THR A 215 -1.86 2.61 -13.76
CA THR A 215 -1.76 3.07 -12.38
C THR A 215 -0.47 3.84 -12.11
N VAL A 216 0.68 3.29 -12.53
CA VAL A 216 1.98 3.94 -12.31
C VAL A 216 2.10 5.23 -13.12
N PHE A 217 1.61 5.25 -14.36
CA PHE A 217 1.52 6.47 -15.14
C PHE A 217 0.73 7.57 -14.41
N LEU A 218 -0.46 7.23 -13.89
CA LEU A 218 -1.29 8.17 -13.13
C LEU A 218 -0.63 8.60 -11.82
N ILE A 219 -0.02 7.68 -11.06
CA ILE A 219 0.69 8.01 -9.81
C ILE A 219 1.84 8.98 -10.08
N ASN A 220 2.62 8.76 -11.14
CA ASN A 220 3.72 9.65 -11.47
C ASN A 220 3.24 11.02 -11.96
N SER A 221 2.06 11.07 -12.58
CA SER A 221 1.51 12.32 -13.13
C SER A 221 0.80 13.16 -12.08
N LEU A 222 0.27 12.56 -11.01
CA LEU A 222 -0.53 13.26 -10.01
C LEU A 222 0.32 13.89 -8.90
N PRO A 223 -0.07 15.07 -8.38
CA PRO A 223 0.50 15.66 -7.17
C PRO A 223 0.51 14.70 -5.98
N SER A 224 1.59 14.73 -5.18
CA SER A 224 1.69 13.97 -3.93
C SER A 224 1.92 14.88 -2.72
N LYS A 225 1.26 14.59 -1.60
CA LYS A 225 1.52 15.26 -0.31
C LYS A 225 2.97 15.10 0.13
N SER A 226 3.59 13.95 -0.13
CA SER A 226 5.00 13.69 0.17
C SER A 226 5.98 14.57 -0.62
N LEU A 227 5.48 15.28 -1.64
CA LEU A 227 6.23 16.16 -2.52
C LEU A 227 5.67 17.58 -2.49
N GLN A 228 5.01 17.99 -1.39
CA GLN A 228 4.42 19.33 -1.26
C GLN A 228 3.47 19.68 -2.41
N SER A 229 2.64 18.71 -2.81
CA SER A 229 1.68 18.84 -3.92
C SER A 229 2.32 19.03 -5.30
N VAL A 230 3.58 18.61 -5.48
CA VAL A 230 4.23 18.47 -6.77
C VAL A 230 4.09 17.03 -7.27
N SER A 231 3.96 16.83 -8.59
CA SER A 231 3.93 15.48 -9.17
C SER A 231 5.34 14.88 -9.28
N PRO A 232 5.49 13.55 -9.11
CA PRO A 232 6.77 12.89 -9.37
C PRO A 232 7.34 13.18 -10.77
N TYR A 233 6.45 13.26 -11.78
CA TYR A 233 6.82 13.60 -13.15
C TYR A 233 7.47 14.97 -13.23
N TYR A 234 6.82 16.01 -12.67
CA TYR A 234 7.40 17.35 -12.66
C TYR A 234 8.74 17.38 -11.92
N LYS A 235 8.84 16.69 -10.78
CA LYS A 235 10.06 16.67 -9.98
C LYS A 235 11.23 16.02 -10.71
N LEU A 236 10.97 15.06 -11.60
CA LEU A 236 11.99 14.37 -12.39
C LEU A 236 12.32 15.08 -13.71
N TYR A 237 11.32 15.53 -14.45
CA TYR A 237 11.47 16.07 -15.81
C TYR A 237 11.48 17.61 -15.87
N GLY A 238 11.17 18.30 -14.77
CA GLY A 238 11.11 19.76 -14.70
C GLY A 238 9.93 20.39 -15.46
N SER A 239 9.01 19.58 -15.98
CA SER A 239 7.85 20.04 -16.75
C SER A 239 6.59 19.26 -16.35
N ASN A 240 5.41 19.88 -16.51
CA ASN A 240 4.15 19.23 -16.14
C ASN A 240 3.78 18.14 -17.14
N PRO A 241 3.18 17.02 -16.70
CA PRO A 241 2.65 16.01 -17.60
C PRO A 241 1.38 16.52 -18.31
N TYR A 242 1.10 15.98 -19.49
CA TYR A 242 -0.12 16.28 -20.22
C TYR A 242 -1.30 15.48 -19.66
N TYR A 243 -2.23 16.16 -18.98
CA TYR A 243 -3.41 15.54 -18.37
C TYR A 243 -4.59 15.27 -19.33
N THR A 244 -4.52 15.76 -20.57
CA THR A 244 -5.61 15.63 -21.56
C THR A 244 -5.59 14.33 -22.35
N SER A 245 -4.46 13.62 -22.35
CA SER A 245 -4.24 12.38 -23.09
C SER A 245 -4.90 11.11 -22.52
N PRO A 246 -4.95 10.87 -21.19
CA PRO A 246 -5.47 9.61 -20.67
C PRO A 246 -7.00 9.49 -20.85
N LYS A 247 -7.43 8.36 -21.42
CA LYS A 247 -8.84 7.94 -21.44
C LYS A 247 -9.18 7.09 -20.21
N ILE A 248 -10.47 6.91 -19.95
CA ILE A 248 -10.95 6.00 -18.90
C ILE A 248 -10.36 4.60 -19.16
N PHE A 249 -9.79 3.98 -18.12
CA PHE A 249 -9.26 2.64 -18.23
C PHE A 249 -10.37 1.66 -18.63
N GLY A 250 -10.13 0.85 -19.66
CA GLY A 250 -11.12 -0.07 -20.20
C GLY A 250 -12.20 0.55 -21.08
N PHE A 251 -12.07 1.82 -21.46
CA PHE A 251 -12.95 2.44 -22.44
C PHE A 251 -12.93 1.68 -23.78
N LEU A 252 -14.12 1.41 -24.32
CA LEU A 252 -14.27 0.79 -25.64
C LEU A 252 -13.94 1.81 -26.72
N TYR A 253 -12.94 1.52 -27.54
CA TYR A 253 -12.68 2.26 -28.77
C TYR A 253 -13.08 1.37 -29.95
N TYR A 254 -13.93 1.87 -30.83
CA TYR A 254 -14.15 1.28 -32.14
C TYR A 254 -12.98 1.71 -33.02
N PRO A 255 -11.98 0.85 -33.29
CA PRO A 255 -11.00 1.19 -34.29
C PRO A 255 -11.77 1.42 -35.59
N ASN A 256 -11.63 2.61 -36.17
CA ASN A 256 -12.07 2.83 -37.53
C ASN A 256 -11.09 2.04 -38.41
N ILE A 257 -11.34 0.73 -38.55
CA ILE A 257 -10.57 -0.15 -39.42
C ILE A 257 -11.03 0.20 -40.84
N THR A 258 -10.66 1.37 -41.33
CA THR A 258 -10.67 1.69 -42.76
C THR A 258 -9.52 0.93 -43.41
N LYS A 259 -9.56 -0.40 -43.32
CA LYS A 259 -9.05 -1.28 -44.36
C LYS A 259 -10.29 -1.95 -44.92
N PRO A 260 -10.60 -1.79 -46.21
CA PRO A 260 -11.76 -2.43 -46.80
C PRO A 260 -11.46 -3.93 -46.85
N ILE A 261 -11.85 -4.66 -45.80
CA ILE A 261 -12.00 -6.10 -45.90
C ILE A 261 -13.32 -6.29 -46.63
N TYR A 262 -13.25 -6.24 -47.96
CA TYR A 262 -14.33 -6.67 -48.83
C TYR A 262 -14.60 -8.15 -48.53
N ASN A 263 -15.57 -8.44 -47.66
CA ASN A 263 -16.25 -9.71 -47.67
C ASN A 263 -17.74 -9.46 -47.93
N LYS A 264 -18.27 -10.15 -48.95
CA LYS A 264 -19.54 -9.91 -49.66
C LYS A 264 -20.80 -10.15 -48.84
N TYR A 265 -20.69 -10.54 -47.56
CA TYR A 265 -21.79 -11.10 -46.79
C TYR A 265 -22.10 -10.39 -45.47
N ASN A 266 -21.46 -9.26 -45.16
CA ASN A 266 -21.84 -8.52 -43.95
C ASN A 266 -23.05 -7.62 -44.22
N PRO A 267 -24.06 -7.63 -43.32
CA PRO A 267 -25.17 -6.70 -43.41
C PRO A 267 -24.62 -5.27 -43.37
N ARG A 268 -25.02 -4.48 -44.37
CA ARG A 268 -24.80 -3.04 -44.39
C ARG A 268 -25.83 -2.44 -43.43
N SER A 269 -25.36 -1.55 -42.57
CA SER A 269 -26.19 -0.70 -41.71
C SER A 269 -27.23 0.06 -42.51
#